data_AF-A0A8H7BZP0-F1
#
_entry.id   AF-A0A8H7BZP0-F1
#
_cell.length_a   1.000
_cell.length_b   1.000
_cell.length_c   1.000
_cell.angle_alpha   90.00
_cell.angle_beta   90.00
_cell.angle_gamma   90.00
#
_symmetry.space_group_name_H-M   'P 1'
#
loop_
_entity.id
_entity.type
_entity.pdbx_description
1 polymer ?
#
loop_
_entity_poly.entity_id
_entity_poly.type
_entity_poly.pdbx_seq_one_letter_code
_entity_poly.pdbx_strand_id
1 'polypeptide(L)'
;MDDASDEQVRGGIGMLQMRNGAFKVIQGYHCLSDHLPLPYDGQGSINSRVLEEQQRYVGGNVVGYFRFRRQTTLALSVRERQIMHDLNLTKTGFRCMAIITSFPADGGSTHIYDYHFWDFNTSSIPVNVINMTESTLAYRQFLPSTSTGIHPSARTRSIHDCISNTLRSDHGLTEQYDQVYGHAMAALQDAAQKLTAKENELEQLRKEIESIESLSA
;
A
#
# COMPACT_ATOMS: atom_id res chain seq x y z
N MET A 1 -2.30 -22.66 31.29
CA MET A 1 -1.28 -22.16 32.23
C MET A 1 0.05 -22.51 31.63
N ASP A 2 0.86 -21.61 31.13
CA ASP A 2 0.79 -20.18 30.86
C ASP A 2 1.89 -20.00 29.83
N ASP A 3 1.58 -19.43 28.67
CA ASP A 3 2.58 -18.74 27.85
C ASP A 3 1.84 -17.86 26.83
N ALA A 4 1.19 -16.84 27.38
CA ALA A 4 0.84 -15.64 26.65
C ALA A 4 2.07 -14.71 26.71
N SER A 5 3.12 -15.09 25.98
CA SER A 5 4.31 -14.27 25.79
C SER A 5 4.25 -13.56 24.44
N ASP A 6 4.46 -12.24 24.54
CA ASP A 6 4.72 -11.23 23.51
C ASP A 6 3.58 -10.70 22.62
N GLU A 7 3.02 -9.61 23.17
CA GLU A 7 2.30 -8.53 22.53
C GLU A 7 3.15 -7.84 21.45
N GLN A 8 3.17 -8.38 20.22
CA GLN A 8 3.73 -7.64 19.07
C GLN A 8 2.74 -6.58 18.56
N VAL A 9 2.72 -5.43 19.24
CA VAL A 9 2.06 -4.20 18.76
C VAL A 9 2.93 -3.58 17.67
N ARG A 10 2.84 -4.08 16.45
CA ARG A 10 3.54 -3.49 15.30
C ARG A 10 2.68 -2.40 14.68
N GLY A 11 2.90 -1.17 15.13
CA GLY A 11 2.47 0.02 14.41
C GLY A 11 3.41 0.32 13.26
N GLY A 12 2.91 0.92 12.19
CA GLY A 12 3.77 1.35 11.11
C GLY A 12 3.23 2.56 10.37
N ILE A 13 4.05 3.04 9.45
CA ILE A 13 3.96 4.35 8.84
C ILE A 13 3.76 4.17 7.34
N GLY A 14 2.65 4.69 6.80
CA GLY A 14 2.37 4.69 5.35
C GLY A 14 2.70 6.03 4.69
N MET A 15 2.72 6.07 3.35
CA MET A 15 2.92 7.26 2.48
C MET A 15 1.65 7.65 1.64
N LEU A 16 1.32 8.96 1.46
CA LEU A 16 0.07 9.52 0.82
C LEU A 16 0.18 11.03 0.44
N GLN A 17 0.79 11.41 -0.67
CA GLN A 17 0.85 12.83 -1.07
C GLN A 17 -0.54 13.43 -1.43
N MET A 18 -0.74 14.77 -1.35
CA MET A 18 -2.03 15.46 -1.53
C MET A 18 -2.01 16.64 -2.52
N ARG A 19 -3.05 16.73 -3.40
CA ARG A 19 -3.85 17.95 -3.69
C ARG A 19 -5.12 17.68 -4.53
N ASN A 20 -6.27 18.20 -4.03
CA ASN A 20 -7.59 18.54 -4.63
C ASN A 20 -8.32 17.55 -5.55
N GLY A 21 -9.48 17.02 -5.10
CA GLY A 21 -10.28 15.99 -5.80
C GLY A 21 -9.66 14.59 -5.74
N ALA A 22 -8.71 14.41 -4.82
CA ALA A 22 -7.60 13.48 -4.91
C ALA A 22 -7.83 12.17 -4.17
N PHE A 23 -7.74 11.06 -4.92
CA PHE A 23 -7.46 9.76 -4.34
C PHE A 23 -6.06 9.73 -3.74
N LYS A 24 -5.92 8.96 -2.68
CA LYS A 24 -4.75 8.90 -1.84
C LYS A 24 -4.24 7.46 -1.92
N VAL A 25 -3.12 7.26 -2.63
CA VAL A 25 -2.57 5.92 -2.88
C VAL A 25 -1.52 5.58 -1.83
N ILE A 26 -1.76 4.52 -1.07
CA ILE A 26 -0.79 3.95 -0.13
C ILE A 26 0.12 3.04 -0.94
N GLN A 27 1.38 3.42 -1.09
CA GLN A 27 2.37 2.66 -1.89
C GLN A 27 3.09 1.59 -1.08
N GLY A 28 3.07 1.70 0.24
CA GLY A 28 3.76 0.81 1.13
C GLY A 28 3.57 1.20 2.59
N TYR A 29 4.14 0.39 3.47
CA TYR A 29 4.11 0.58 4.91
C TYR A 29 5.48 0.26 5.50
N HIS A 30 5.79 0.87 6.64
CA HIS A 30 7.01 0.61 7.38
C HIS A 30 6.70 0.41 8.85
N CYS A 31 6.99 -0.76 9.41
CA CYS A 31 6.84 -0.99 10.85
C CYS A 31 7.84 -0.11 11.62
N LEU A 32 7.47 0.37 12.81
CA LEU A 32 8.40 1.07 13.69
C LEU A 32 9.62 0.17 14.00
N SER A 33 10.79 0.77 14.12
CA SER A 33 12.02 0.04 14.46
C SER A 33 11.96 -0.47 15.89
N ASP A 34 12.28 -1.76 16.07
CA ASP A 34 12.36 -2.41 17.39
C ASP A 34 13.54 -1.87 18.24
N HIS A 35 14.53 -1.21 17.62
CA HIS A 35 15.71 -0.63 18.31
C HIS A 35 15.47 0.76 18.88
N LEU A 36 14.36 1.40 18.50
CA LEU A 36 14.02 2.75 18.94
C LEU A 36 12.78 2.67 19.86
N PRO A 37 12.67 3.56 20.85
CA PRO A 37 11.47 3.62 21.67
C PRO A 37 10.24 3.98 20.82
N LEU A 38 9.06 3.69 21.36
CA LEU A 38 7.82 4.15 20.77
C LEU A 38 7.82 5.68 20.70
N PRO A 39 7.27 6.28 19.62
CA PRO A 39 7.22 7.73 19.46
C PRO A 39 6.17 8.40 20.34
N TYR A 40 5.56 7.68 21.29
CA TYR A 40 4.56 8.19 22.22
C TYR A 40 4.66 7.54 23.60
N ASP A 41 4.13 8.23 24.61
CA ASP A 41 4.06 7.76 25.99
C ASP A 41 2.78 6.96 26.32
N GLY A 42 2.62 6.54 27.58
CA GLY A 42 1.45 5.79 28.05
C GLY A 42 0.12 6.56 27.95
N GLN A 43 0.14 7.89 27.83
CA GLN A 43 -1.02 8.75 27.64
C GLN A 43 -1.31 9.00 26.14
N GLY A 44 -0.38 8.66 25.26
CA GLY A 44 -0.47 8.90 23.82
C GLY A 44 0.15 10.22 23.38
N SER A 45 0.90 10.90 24.25
CA SER A 45 1.59 12.15 23.92
C SER A 45 2.79 11.86 23.02
N ILE A 46 2.92 12.57 21.91
CA ILE A 46 3.96 12.30 20.91
C ILE A 46 5.30 12.92 21.31
N ASN A 47 6.36 12.09 21.32
CA ASN A 47 7.73 12.56 21.38
C ASN A 47 8.23 12.86 19.96
N SER A 48 8.27 14.14 19.61
CA SER A 48 8.63 14.59 18.26
C SER A 48 10.04 14.14 17.83
N ARG A 49 11.00 14.10 18.76
CA ARG A 49 12.37 13.69 18.44
C ARG A 49 12.43 12.22 18.04
N VAL A 50 11.78 11.35 18.81
CA VAL A 50 11.73 9.92 18.51
C VAL A 50 10.95 9.65 17.23
N LEU A 51 9.85 10.39 17.01
CA LEU A 51 9.08 10.30 15.77
C LEU A 51 9.93 10.68 14.54
N GLU A 52 10.70 11.77 14.61
CA GLU A 52 11.62 12.17 13.53
C GLU A 52 12.71 11.13 13.29
N GLU A 53 13.28 10.55 14.35
CA GLU A 53 14.27 9.47 14.24
C GLU A 53 13.67 8.23 13.57
N GLN A 54 12.46 7.80 13.95
CA GLN A 54 11.73 6.70 13.30
C GLN A 54 11.44 7.01 11.81
N GLN A 55 11.02 8.25 11.49
CA GLN A 55 10.70 8.66 10.13
C GLN A 55 11.91 8.63 9.18
N ARG A 56 13.14 8.80 9.69
CA ARG A 56 14.35 8.71 8.86
C ARG A 56 14.53 7.34 8.21
N TYR A 57 14.03 6.27 8.85
CA TYR A 57 14.11 4.91 8.31
C TYR A 57 13.06 4.61 7.22
N VAL A 58 11.94 5.34 7.22
CA VAL A 58 10.85 5.11 6.26
C VAL A 58 11.26 5.60 4.87
N GLY A 59 11.89 6.77 4.80
CA GLY A 59 12.17 7.46 3.54
C GLY A 59 10.89 7.98 2.87
N GLY A 60 10.91 9.24 2.40
CA GLY A 60 9.78 9.83 1.68
C GLY A 60 8.68 10.42 2.56
N ASN A 61 7.51 10.63 1.96
CA ASN A 61 6.41 11.39 2.55
C ASN A 61 5.48 10.49 3.37
N VAL A 62 5.55 10.63 4.69
CA VAL A 62 4.70 9.94 5.66
C VAL A 62 3.37 10.64 5.86
N VAL A 63 2.29 9.87 6.03
CA VAL A 63 0.92 10.40 5.91
C VAL A 63 -0.10 9.77 6.79
N GLY A 64 0.29 8.69 7.44
CA GLY A 64 -0.63 7.85 8.13
C GLY A 64 0.14 6.99 9.07
N TYR A 65 -0.53 6.72 10.17
CA TYR A 65 -0.09 5.76 11.16
C TYR A 65 -1.09 4.62 11.13
N PHE A 66 -0.62 3.37 11.16
CA PHE A 66 -1.49 2.23 11.35
C PHE A 66 -1.14 1.51 12.63
N ARG A 67 -2.15 0.86 13.22
CA ARG A 67 -1.95 -0.05 14.34
C ARG A 67 -2.70 -1.34 14.11
N PHE A 68 -1.98 -2.44 14.28
CA PHE A 68 -2.55 -3.77 14.33
C PHE A 68 -2.97 -4.14 15.76
N ARG A 69 -4.12 -4.81 15.89
CA ARG A 69 -4.63 -5.35 17.14
C ARG A 69 -5.18 -6.75 16.94
N ARG A 70 -5.15 -7.58 17.98
CA ARG A 70 -5.74 -8.92 17.95
C ARG A 70 -6.98 -8.93 18.85
N GLN A 71 -8.07 -9.50 18.35
CA GLN A 71 -9.30 -9.74 19.11
C GLN A 71 -9.90 -8.47 19.74
N THR A 72 -9.86 -7.37 18.99
CA THR A 72 -10.42 -6.08 19.44
C THR A 72 -11.37 -5.47 18.42
N THR A 73 -12.15 -4.49 18.88
CA THR A 73 -13.02 -3.70 18.01
C THR A 73 -12.21 -2.80 17.08
N LEU A 74 -12.81 -2.46 15.94
CA LEU A 74 -12.26 -1.50 15.02
C LEU A 74 -12.23 -0.07 15.56
N ALA A 75 -12.79 0.25 16.72
CA ALA A 75 -12.92 1.63 17.22
C ALA A 75 -11.62 2.23 17.77
N LEU A 76 -11.47 3.56 17.65
CA LEU A 76 -10.37 4.30 18.24
C LEU A 76 -10.38 4.18 19.77
N SER A 77 -9.24 3.81 20.35
CA SER A 77 -9.05 3.95 21.79
C SER A 77 -8.89 5.43 22.19
N VAL A 78 -9.00 5.73 23.48
CA VAL A 78 -8.71 7.08 24.01
C VAL A 78 -7.27 7.48 23.68
N ARG A 79 -6.31 6.57 23.88
CA ARG A 79 -4.90 6.80 23.59
C ARG A 79 -4.65 7.09 22.12
N GLU A 80 -5.30 6.38 21.22
CA GLU A 80 -5.13 6.63 19.77
C GLU A 80 -5.77 7.94 19.32
N ARG A 81 -6.89 8.34 19.93
CA ARG A 81 -7.42 9.69 19.70
C ARG A 81 -6.40 10.75 20.11
N GLN A 82 -5.71 10.56 21.24
CA GLN A 82 -4.64 11.46 21.67
C GLN A 82 -3.44 11.44 20.72
N ILE A 83 -2.96 10.26 20.33
CA ILE A 83 -1.88 10.11 19.34
C ILE A 83 -2.25 10.80 18.04
N MET A 84 -3.47 10.57 17.56
CA MET A 84 -3.98 11.19 16.35
C MET A 84 -4.01 12.72 16.51
N HIS A 85 -4.58 13.23 17.60
CA HIS A 85 -4.56 14.66 17.87
C HIS A 85 -3.14 15.26 17.83
N ASP A 86 -2.18 14.65 18.52
CA ASP A 86 -0.82 15.16 18.61
C ASP A 86 -0.04 15.03 17.28
N LEU A 87 -0.25 13.94 16.53
CA LEU A 87 0.32 13.79 15.19
C LEU A 87 -0.18 14.87 14.23
N ASN A 88 -1.43 15.32 14.36
CA ASN A 88 -1.97 16.43 13.56
C ASN A 88 -1.28 17.77 13.88
N LEU A 89 -0.84 17.94 15.13
CA LEU A 89 -0.13 19.14 15.58
C LEU A 89 1.33 19.14 15.14
N THR A 90 1.94 17.96 15.01
CA THR A 90 3.26 17.85 14.38
C THR A 90 3.11 18.22 12.89
N LYS A 91 3.90 19.17 12.38
CA LYS A 91 3.84 19.67 10.98
C LYS A 91 4.28 18.63 9.93
N THR A 92 4.21 17.35 10.27
CA THR A 92 4.72 16.17 9.58
C THR A 92 3.78 15.67 8.48
N GLY A 93 2.60 16.28 8.32
CA GLY A 93 1.73 16.04 7.17
C GLY A 93 0.89 14.76 7.24
N PHE A 94 0.80 14.11 8.40
CA PHE A 94 -0.14 13.00 8.61
C PHE A 94 -1.57 13.44 8.28
N ARG A 95 -2.32 12.55 7.62
CA ARG A 95 -3.73 12.74 7.23
C ARG A 95 -4.70 11.67 7.74
N CYS A 96 -4.23 10.48 8.13
CA CYS A 96 -5.12 9.44 8.64
C CYS A 96 -4.48 8.53 9.68
N MET A 97 -5.33 7.79 10.39
CA MET A 97 -4.95 6.62 11.18
C MET A 97 -5.70 5.39 10.68
N ALA A 98 -5.03 4.24 10.57
CA ALA A 98 -5.66 2.97 10.22
C ALA A 98 -5.62 2.00 11.41
N ILE A 99 -6.73 1.33 11.70
CA ILE A 99 -6.77 0.20 12.61
C ILE A 99 -7.07 -1.05 11.83
N ILE A 100 -6.24 -2.05 12.06
CA ILE A 100 -6.36 -3.37 11.49
C ILE A 100 -6.53 -4.32 12.66
N THR A 101 -7.59 -5.13 12.62
CA THR A 101 -7.86 -6.12 13.66
C THR A 101 -7.97 -7.50 13.05
N SER A 102 -7.53 -8.51 13.79
CA SER A 102 -7.81 -9.90 13.45
C SER A 102 -8.47 -10.62 14.61
N PHE A 103 -9.48 -11.42 14.32
CA PHE A 103 -10.12 -12.29 15.31
C PHE A 103 -10.56 -13.61 14.68
N PRO A 104 -10.43 -14.73 15.41
CA PRO A 104 -11.01 -15.98 14.98
C PRO A 104 -12.54 -15.87 15.04
N ALA A 105 -13.23 -16.32 14.01
CA ALA A 105 -14.67 -16.55 14.06
C ALA A 105 -14.96 -17.83 14.87
N ASP A 106 -16.23 -18.03 15.22
CA ASP A 106 -16.67 -19.17 16.02
C ASP A 106 -16.17 -20.49 15.42
N GLY A 107 -15.49 -21.29 16.25
CA GLY A 107 -14.90 -22.57 15.85
C GLY A 107 -13.43 -22.52 15.41
N GLY A 108 -12.80 -21.34 15.35
CA GLY A 108 -11.34 -21.19 15.18
C GLY A 108 -10.77 -21.60 13.82
N SER A 109 -11.59 -22.12 12.92
CA SER A 109 -11.23 -22.51 11.55
C SER A 109 -11.36 -21.37 10.54
N THR A 110 -12.03 -20.27 10.92
CA THR A 110 -12.22 -19.08 10.10
C THR A 110 -11.60 -17.89 10.82
N HIS A 111 -10.79 -17.11 10.10
CA HIS A 111 -10.18 -15.89 10.62
C HIS A 111 -10.72 -14.69 9.88
N ILE A 112 -11.10 -13.65 10.63
CA ILE A 112 -11.61 -12.40 10.08
C ILE A 112 -10.52 -11.34 10.25
N TYR A 113 -10.26 -10.61 9.16
CA TYR A 113 -9.33 -9.48 9.12
C TYR A 113 -10.11 -8.25 8.71
N ASP A 114 -10.33 -7.37 9.67
CA ASP A 114 -11.08 -6.14 9.46
C ASP A 114 -10.15 -4.94 9.54
N TYR A 115 -10.47 -3.89 8.79
CA TYR A 115 -9.71 -2.66 8.81
C TYR A 115 -10.61 -1.42 8.70
N HIS A 116 -10.14 -0.32 9.24
CA HIS A 116 -10.82 0.96 9.16
C HIS A 116 -9.83 2.13 9.17
N PHE A 117 -10.13 3.17 8.38
CA PHE A 117 -9.32 4.38 8.29
C PHE A 117 -10.10 5.56 8.84
N TRP A 118 -9.45 6.36 9.67
CA TRP A 118 -9.99 7.61 10.20
C TRP A 118 -9.16 8.79 9.77
N ASP A 119 -9.84 9.91 9.55
CA ASP A 119 -9.20 11.21 9.48
C ASP A 119 -8.94 11.78 10.90
N PHE A 120 -8.21 12.89 10.97
CA PHE A 120 -7.91 13.56 12.23
C PHE A 120 -9.14 14.22 12.90
N ASN A 121 -10.28 14.29 12.20
CA ASN A 121 -11.57 14.68 12.76
C ASN A 121 -12.38 13.47 13.23
N THR A 122 -11.76 12.29 13.37
CA THR A 122 -12.41 11.02 13.76
C THR A 122 -13.49 10.53 12.78
N SER A 123 -13.53 11.07 11.57
CA SER A 123 -14.45 10.67 10.52
C SER A 123 -13.90 9.50 9.73
N SER A 124 -14.78 8.60 9.31
CA SER A 124 -14.41 7.45 8.49
C SER A 124 -13.94 7.87 7.10
N ILE A 125 -12.83 7.28 6.64
CA ILE A 125 -12.31 7.43 5.28
C ILE A 125 -12.64 6.16 4.50
N PRO A 126 -13.40 6.24 3.39
CA PRO A 126 -13.64 5.09 2.53
C PRO A 126 -12.35 4.66 1.83
N VAL A 127 -12.11 3.34 1.78
CA VAL A 127 -10.92 2.75 1.15
C VAL A 127 -11.35 1.85 0.00
N ASN A 128 -10.71 2.06 -1.15
CA ASN A 128 -10.91 1.24 -2.34
C ASN A 128 -9.64 0.40 -2.57
N VAL A 129 -9.79 -0.92 -2.60
CA VAL A 129 -8.71 -1.85 -2.95
C VAL A 129 -8.77 -2.10 -4.45
N ILE A 130 -7.80 -1.56 -5.18
CA ILE A 130 -7.73 -1.70 -6.63
C ILE A 130 -7.40 -3.16 -6.97
N ASN A 131 -8.24 -3.75 -7.82
CA ASN A 131 -8.11 -5.11 -8.32
C ASN A 131 -8.17 -5.12 -9.86
N MET A 132 -7.79 -6.24 -10.47
CA MET A 132 -7.86 -6.39 -11.93
C MET A 132 -9.28 -6.67 -12.47
N THR A 133 -10.21 -7.09 -11.61
CA THR A 133 -11.56 -7.53 -12.04
C THR A 133 -12.46 -6.38 -12.49
N GLU A 134 -12.17 -5.16 -12.06
CA GLU A 134 -12.92 -3.95 -12.46
C GLU A 134 -12.55 -3.42 -13.86
N SER A 135 -11.45 -3.90 -14.47
CA SER A 135 -10.92 -3.37 -15.74
C SER A 135 -11.25 -4.18 -16.99
N THR A 136 -11.91 -5.35 -16.91
CA THR A 136 -11.93 -6.31 -18.03
C THR A 136 -13.18 -6.34 -18.92
N LEU A 137 -14.15 -5.43 -18.78
CA LEU A 137 -15.47 -5.60 -19.43
C LEU A 137 -15.99 -4.43 -20.29
N ALA A 138 -15.12 -3.63 -20.92
CA ALA A 138 -15.54 -2.66 -21.94
C ALA A 138 -15.00 -2.95 -23.36
N TYR A 139 -14.38 -4.11 -23.60
CA TYR A 139 -13.81 -4.42 -24.92
C TYR A 139 -14.81 -4.97 -25.95
N ARG A 140 -16.12 -5.00 -25.64
CA ARG A 140 -17.10 -5.62 -26.54
C ARG A 140 -18.21 -4.63 -26.91
N GLN A 141 -18.26 -4.38 -28.22
CA GLN A 141 -19.30 -3.72 -29.01
C GLN A 141 -19.05 -2.26 -29.40
N PHE A 142 -17.94 -2.01 -30.11
CA PHE A 142 -18.04 -1.03 -31.20
C PHE A 142 -18.85 -1.66 -32.33
N LEU A 143 -20.17 -1.47 -32.31
CA LEU A 143 -20.95 -1.48 -33.55
C LEU A 143 -20.57 -0.20 -34.29
N PRO A 144 -19.95 -0.27 -35.48
CA PRO A 144 -19.65 0.94 -36.24
C PRO A 144 -20.99 1.65 -36.51
N SER A 145 -21.12 2.88 -36.01
CA SER A 145 -22.29 3.69 -36.33
C SER A 145 -22.26 3.98 -37.84
N THR A 146 -23.22 3.41 -38.57
CA THR A 146 -23.51 3.75 -39.96
C THR A 146 -24.15 5.13 -40.00
N SER A 147 -23.43 6.18 -39.58
CA SER A 147 -23.97 7.53 -39.67
C SER A 147 -24.18 7.92 -41.13
N THR A 148 -25.43 8.24 -41.44
CA THR A 148 -25.95 8.66 -42.74
C THR A 148 -25.53 10.09 -43.01
N GLY A 149 -24.33 10.29 -43.56
CA GLY A 149 -23.88 11.65 -43.90
C GLY A 149 -22.49 11.78 -44.51
N ILE A 150 -21.71 10.70 -44.60
CA ILE A 150 -20.38 10.72 -45.22
C ILE A 150 -20.36 9.69 -46.35
N HIS A 151 -19.98 10.11 -47.56
CA HIS A 151 -19.90 9.23 -48.72
C HIS A 151 -18.96 8.04 -48.41
N PRO A 152 -19.35 6.79 -48.69
CA PRO A 152 -18.61 5.59 -48.26
C PRO A 152 -17.12 5.61 -48.64
N SER A 153 -16.79 6.15 -49.82
CA SER A 153 -15.43 6.24 -50.33
C SER A 153 -14.53 7.26 -49.61
N ALA A 154 -15.09 8.28 -48.97
CA ALA A 154 -14.36 9.29 -48.20
C ALA A 154 -14.12 8.84 -46.75
N ARG A 155 -15.09 8.13 -46.15
CA ARG A 155 -14.95 7.50 -44.83
C ARG A 155 -13.90 6.39 -44.85
N THR A 156 -13.94 5.51 -45.85
CA THR A 156 -12.95 4.43 -45.97
C THR A 156 -11.55 4.99 -46.18
N ARG A 157 -11.38 6.05 -46.96
CA ARG A 157 -10.07 6.71 -47.14
C ARG A 157 -9.56 7.39 -45.87
N SER A 158 -10.38 8.18 -45.18
CA SER A 158 -9.96 8.85 -43.93
C SER A 158 -9.61 7.86 -42.81
N ILE A 159 -10.40 6.78 -42.67
CA ILE A 159 -10.10 5.71 -41.71
C ILE A 159 -8.85 4.95 -42.16
N HIS A 160 -8.73 4.62 -43.45
CA HIS A 160 -7.55 3.94 -43.99
C HIS A 160 -6.28 4.76 -43.84
N ASP A 161 -6.32 6.08 -44.06
CA ASP A 161 -5.18 6.98 -43.90
C ASP A 161 -4.80 7.14 -42.42
N CYS A 162 -5.78 7.17 -41.51
CA CYS A 162 -5.53 7.22 -40.07
C CYS A 162 -5.00 5.88 -39.51
N ILE A 163 -5.58 4.76 -39.93
CA ILE A 163 -5.15 3.40 -39.56
C ILE A 163 -3.78 3.13 -40.14
N SER A 164 -3.55 3.45 -41.42
CA SER A 164 -2.25 3.27 -42.04
C SER A 164 -1.20 4.12 -41.33
N ASN A 165 -1.47 5.37 -40.93
CA ASN A 165 -0.50 6.17 -40.16
C ASN A 165 -0.26 5.63 -38.74
N THR A 166 -1.25 5.00 -38.10
CA THR A 166 -1.12 4.41 -36.75
C THR A 166 -0.45 3.03 -36.77
N LEU A 167 -0.64 2.26 -37.84
CA LEU A 167 -0.04 0.94 -38.06
C LEU A 167 1.25 1.00 -38.91
N ARG A 168 1.67 2.20 -39.35
CA ARG A 168 2.92 2.45 -40.09
C ARG A 168 4.15 2.59 -39.20
N SER A 169 3.99 2.57 -37.88
CA SER A 169 5.14 2.30 -37.02
C SER A 169 5.67 0.91 -37.36
N ASP A 170 6.98 0.76 -37.57
CA ASP A 170 7.65 -0.51 -37.96
C ASP A 170 7.34 -1.69 -37.01
N HIS A 171 6.77 -1.40 -35.84
CA HIS A 171 6.19 -2.36 -34.92
C HIS A 171 4.68 -2.12 -34.80
N GLY A 172 3.89 -3.17 -35.03
CA GLY A 172 2.45 -3.13 -34.79
C GLY A 172 2.13 -2.82 -33.33
N LEU A 173 0.97 -2.22 -33.06
CA LEU A 173 0.56 -1.84 -31.70
C LEU A 173 0.69 -3.00 -30.70
N THR A 174 0.36 -4.23 -31.13
CA THR A 174 0.52 -5.46 -30.34
C THR A 174 1.96 -5.74 -29.97
N GLU A 175 2.91 -5.58 -30.90
CA GLU A 175 4.34 -5.80 -30.64
C GLU A 175 4.89 -4.79 -29.64
N GLN A 176 4.43 -3.53 -29.68
CA GLN A 176 4.80 -2.53 -28.69
C GLN A 176 4.28 -2.87 -27.29
N TYR A 177 3.04 -3.38 -27.19
CA TYR A 177 2.50 -3.90 -25.92
C TYR A 177 3.32 -5.08 -25.39
N ASP A 178 3.65 -6.04 -26.26
CA ASP A 178 4.43 -7.23 -25.89
C ASP A 178 5.84 -6.85 -25.43
N GLN A 179 6.48 -5.87 -26.08
CA GLN A 179 7.79 -5.35 -25.67
C GLN A 179 7.74 -4.68 -24.30
N VAL A 180 6.77 -3.80 -24.05
CA VAL A 180 6.61 -3.13 -22.74
C VAL A 180 6.33 -4.14 -21.65
N TYR A 181 5.46 -5.12 -21.92
CA TYR A 181 5.17 -6.20 -20.98
C TYR A 181 6.41 -7.06 -20.71
N GLY A 182 7.17 -7.43 -21.75
CA GLY A 182 8.41 -8.18 -21.64
C GLY A 182 9.45 -7.47 -20.78
N HIS A 183 9.63 -6.16 -20.96
CA HIS A 183 10.53 -5.36 -20.12
C HIS A 183 10.06 -5.30 -18.66
N ALA A 184 8.76 -5.11 -18.41
CA ALA A 184 8.20 -5.09 -17.07
C ALA A 184 8.37 -6.45 -16.36
N MET A 185 8.17 -7.55 -17.07
CA MET A 185 8.37 -8.90 -16.53
C MET A 185 9.83 -9.20 -16.23
N ALA A 186 10.76 -8.80 -17.11
CA ALA A 186 12.19 -8.95 -16.86
C ALA A 186 12.64 -8.15 -15.63
N ALA A 187 12.17 -6.90 -15.48
CA ALA A 187 12.46 -6.08 -14.31
C ALA A 187 11.88 -6.67 -13.02
N LEU A 188 10.66 -7.22 -13.07
CA LEU A 188 10.04 -7.91 -11.94
C LEU A 188 10.81 -9.16 -11.53
N GLN A 189 11.28 -9.94 -12.52
CA GLN A 189 12.08 -11.15 -12.27
C GLN A 189 13.42 -10.82 -11.61
N ASP A 190 14.12 -9.79 -12.09
CA ASP A 190 15.37 -9.31 -11.47
C ASP A 190 15.13 -8.82 -10.03
N ALA A 191 14.07 -8.03 -9.81
CA ALA A 191 13.70 -7.58 -8.47
C ALA A 191 13.36 -8.76 -7.53
N ALA A 192 12.65 -9.77 -8.02
CA ALA A 192 12.32 -10.98 -7.25
C ALA A 192 13.57 -11.77 -6.86
N GLN A 193 14.52 -11.96 -7.78
CA GLN A 193 15.79 -12.64 -7.48
C GLN A 193 16.60 -11.88 -6.41
N LYS A 194 16.66 -10.56 -6.52
CA LYS A 194 17.32 -9.69 -5.52
C LYS A 194 16.64 -9.79 -4.15
N LEU A 195 15.31 -9.82 -4.12
CA LEU A 195 14.55 -9.99 -2.88
C LEU A 195 14.87 -11.33 -2.22
N THR A 196 14.81 -12.43 -2.96
CA THR A 196 15.14 -13.78 -2.44
C THR A 196 16.56 -13.85 -1.89
N ALA A 197 17.54 -13.26 -2.59
CA ALA A 197 18.92 -13.20 -2.10
C ALA A 197 19.02 -12.44 -0.76
N LYS A 198 18.29 -11.33 -0.63
CA LYS A 198 18.27 -10.52 0.60
C LYS A 198 17.52 -11.17 1.75
N GLU A 199 16.44 -11.90 1.48
CA GLU A 199 15.73 -12.68 2.49
C GLU A 199 16.62 -13.79 3.07
N ASN A 200 17.37 -14.50 2.21
CA ASN A 200 18.34 -15.51 2.66
C ASN A 200 19.46 -14.91 3.51
N GLU A 201 19.99 -13.76 3.11
CA GLU A 201 21.02 -13.02 3.87
C GLU A 201 20.47 -12.59 5.25
N LEU A 202 19.23 -12.07 5.30
CA LEU A 202 18.57 -11.69 6.55
C LEU A 202 18.33 -12.89 7.47
N GLU A 203 17.94 -14.05 6.93
CA GLU A 203 17.74 -15.25 7.72
C GLU A 203 19.06 -15.74 8.32
N GLN A 204 20.15 -15.71 7.55
CA GLN A 204 21.47 -16.08 8.04
C GLN A 204 21.93 -15.12 9.17
N LEU A 205 21.81 -13.81 8.96
CA LEU A 205 22.17 -12.82 9.98
C LEU A 205 21.33 -12.98 11.26
N ARG A 206 20.04 -13.29 11.15
CA ARG A 206 19.18 -13.57 12.32
C ARG A 206 19.67 -14.78 13.11
N LYS A 207 20.03 -15.87 12.43
CA LYS A 207 20.59 -17.07 13.08
C LYS A 207 21.93 -16.78 13.75
N GLU A 208 22.78 -15.99 13.11
CA GLU A 208 24.06 -15.56 13.69
C GLU A 208 23.84 -14.73 14.97
N ILE A 209 22.93 -13.76 14.95
CA ILE A 209 22.58 -12.95 16.13
C ILE A 209 22.05 -13.85 17.25
N GLU A 210 21.10 -14.74 16.97
CA GLU A 210 20.51 -15.65 17.97
C GLU A 210 21.58 -16.58 18.58
N SER A 211 22.54 -17.06 17.77
CA SER A 211 23.65 -17.87 18.24
C SER A 211 24.59 -17.11 19.18
N ILE A 212 24.81 -15.81 18.93
CA ILE A 212 25.65 -14.95 19.77
C ILE A 212 24.92 -14.60 21.07
N GLU A 213 23.63 -14.25 20.98
CA GLU A 213 22.79 -13.92 22.14
C GLU A 213 22.71 -15.12 23.10
N SER A 214 22.50 -16.33 22.58
CA SER A 214 22.45 -17.56 23.38
C SER A 214 23.80 -17.97 24.00
N LEU A 215 24.93 -17.51 23.46
CA LEU A 215 26.26 -17.70 24.06
C LEU A 215 26.60 -16.64 25.13
N SER A 216 25.88 -15.50 25.12
CA SER A 216 26.08 -14.39 26.05
C SER A 216 25.14 -14.42 27.27
N ALA A 217 24.16 -15.32 27.26
CA ALA A 217 23.22 -15.59 28.35
C ALA A 217 23.74 -16.67 29.30
#